data_AF-A0A645HRX7-F1
#
_entry.id   AF-A0A645HRX7-F1
#
_cell.length_a   1.000
_cell.length_b   1.000
_cell.length_c   1.000
_cell.angle_alpha   90.00
_cell.angle_beta   90.00
_cell.angle_gamma   90.00
#
_symmetry.space_group_name_H-M   'P 1'
#
loop_
_entity.id
_entity.type
_entity.pdbx_description
1 polymer ?
#
loop_
_entity_poly.entity_id
_entity_poly.type
_entity_poly.pdbx_seq_one_letter_code
_entity_poly.pdbx_strand_id
1 'polypeptide(L)' 'MLLIDENDVEASHATSVGQIDENQMVYLQSRGLNEKQVMGLITIGYLMPITGFIQNEELKEVLTNVIESKVTESCSM' A
#
# COMPACT_ATOMS: atom_id res chain seq x y z
N MET A 1 16.14 -0.59 -12.92
CA MET A 1 17.40 -0.39 -13.69
C MET A 1 17.32 0.97 -14.34
N LEU A 2 18.31 1.82 -14.14
CA LEU A 2 18.41 3.13 -14.79
C LEU A 2 19.46 3.03 -15.89
N LEU A 3 19.16 3.57 -17.08
CA LEU A 3 20.11 3.74 -18.17
C LEU A 3 20.19 5.25 -18.43
N ILE A 4 21.39 5.82 -18.36
CA ILE A 4 21.63 7.25 -18.42
C ILE A 4 22.77 7.49 -19.41
N ASP A 5 22.48 8.23 -20.49
CA ASP A 5 23.43 8.57 -21.55
C ASP A 5 24.02 10.00 -21.40
N GLU A 6 23.57 10.78 -20.40
CA GLU A 6 23.98 12.16 -20.18
C GLU A 6 24.91 12.33 -18.98
N ASN A 7 25.83 13.31 -19.07
CA ASN A 7 26.94 13.45 -18.13
C ASN A 7 26.64 14.27 -16.87
N ASP A 8 25.57 15.07 -16.86
CA ASP A 8 25.27 16.03 -15.77
C ASP A 8 23.86 15.83 -15.22
N VAL A 9 23.61 14.64 -14.65
CA VAL A 9 22.33 14.28 -14.04
C VAL A 9 22.50 13.62 -12.67
N GLU A 10 21.56 13.90 -11.76
CA GLU A 10 21.41 13.15 -10.52
C GLU A 10 20.23 12.16 -10.65
N ALA A 11 20.50 10.88 -10.43
CA ALA A 11 19.47 9.85 -10.44
C ALA A 11 19.73 8.82 -9.35
N SER A 12 18.67 8.40 -8.66
CA SER A 12 18.70 7.37 -7.63
C SER A 12 17.52 6.42 -7.78
N HIS A 13 17.68 5.18 -7.34
CA HIS A 13 16.61 4.20 -7.26
C HIS A 13 16.71 3.46 -5.93
N ALA A 14 15.57 3.28 -5.27
CA ALA A 14 15.45 2.53 -4.04
C ALA A 14 14.24 1.59 -4.13
N THR A 15 14.41 0.38 -3.62
CA THR A 15 13.35 -0.61 -3.48
C THR A 15 13.44 -1.19 -2.09
N SER A 16 12.31 -1.23 -1.39
CA SER A 16 12.19 -1.87 -0.08
C SER A 16 11.27 -3.07 -0.18
N VAL A 17 11.66 -4.17 0.48
CA VAL A 17 10.83 -5.35 0.68
C VAL A 17 10.82 -5.64 2.18
N GLY A 18 9.65 -5.93 2.73
CA GLY A 18 9.49 -6.17 4.16
C GLY A 18 8.23 -6.96 4.46
N GLN A 19 8.17 -7.51 5.67
CA GLN A 19 6.99 -8.12 6.24
C GLN A 19 6.20 -7.10 7.06
N ILE A 20 4.96 -7.42 7.41
CA ILE A 20 4.16 -6.61 8.33
C ILE A 20 4.86 -6.58 9.71
N ASP A 21 4.86 -5.42 10.36
CA ASP A 21 5.41 -5.27 11.71
C ASP A 21 4.62 -6.14 12.71
N GLU A 22 5.31 -7.07 13.33
CA GLU A 22 4.73 -8.01 14.30
C GLU A 22 4.11 -7.29 15.51
N ASN A 23 4.65 -6.16 15.94
CA ASN A 23 4.06 -5.38 17.03
C ASN A 23 2.71 -4.79 16.62
N GLN A 24 2.58 -4.32 15.38
CA GLN A 24 1.31 -3.84 14.85
C GLN A 24 0.31 -4.99 14.73
N MET A 25 0.77 -6.17 14.30
CA MET A 25 -0.03 -7.39 14.23
C MET A 25 -0.60 -7.75 15.61
N VAL A 26 0.27 -7.95 16.60
CA VAL A 26 -0.12 -8.30 17.98
C VAL A 26 -1.01 -7.23 18.59
N TYR A 27 -0.71 -5.95 18.37
CA TYR A 27 -1.52 -4.85 18.88
C TYR A 27 -2.95 -4.91 18.34
N LEU A 28 -3.12 -5.02 17.02
CA LEU A 28 -4.45 -5.03 16.40
C LEU A 28 -5.21 -6.33 16.71
N GLN A 29 -4.53 -7.47 16.77
CA GLN A 29 -5.14 -8.73 17.20
C GLN A 29 -5.63 -8.67 18.65
N SER A 30 -4.89 -8.02 19.55
CA SER A 30 -5.32 -7.80 20.94
C SER A 30 -6.60 -6.96 21.05
N ARG A 31 -6.96 -6.22 19.98
CA ARG A 31 -8.22 -5.44 19.87
C ARG A 31 -9.35 -6.23 19.22
N GLY A 32 -9.17 -7.53 18.99
CA GLY A 32 -10.22 -8.43 18.49
C GLY A 32 -10.25 -8.62 16.97
N LEU A 33 -9.25 -8.10 16.24
CA LEU A 33 -9.11 -8.35 14.80
C LEU A 33 -8.43 -9.70 14.58
N ASN A 34 -8.93 -10.50 13.66
CA ASN A 34 -8.19 -11.69 13.21
C ASN A 34 -7.03 -11.27 12.28
N GLU A 35 -6.07 -12.16 12.07
CA GLU A 35 -4.88 -11.92 11.24
C GLU A 35 -5.22 -11.35 9.85
N LYS A 36 -6.22 -11.92 9.17
CA LYS A 36 -6.66 -11.46 7.84
C LYS A 36 -7.19 -10.03 7.86
N GLN A 37 -7.98 -9.68 8.88
CA GLN A 37 -8.49 -8.32 9.07
C GLN A 37 -7.35 -7.34 9.33
N VAL A 38 -6.35 -7.74 10.13
CA VAL A 38 -5.17 -6.91 10.38
C VAL A 38 -4.36 -6.70 9.10
N MET A 39 -4.09 -7.76 8.34
CA MET A 39 -3.41 -7.67 7.06
C MET A 39 -4.13 -6.73 6.09
N GLY A 40 -5.45 -6.87 5.95
CA GLY A 40 -6.25 -6.01 5.10
C GLY A 40 -6.22 -4.55 5.55
N LEU A 41 -6.38 -4.30 6.85
CA LEU A 41 -6.38 -2.95 7.42
C LEU A 41 -5.04 -2.24 7.20
N ILE A 42 -3.92 -2.92 7.48
CA ILE A 42 -2.57 -2.36 7.28
C ILE A 42 -2.32 -2.10 5.79
N THR A 43 -2.72 -3.03 4.92
CA THR A 43 -2.54 -2.89 3.47
C THR A 43 -3.32 -1.70 2.91
N ILE A 44 -4.60 -1.54 3.29
CA ILE A 44 -5.41 -0.37 2.92
C ILE A 44 -4.75 0.90 3.44
N GLY A 45 -4.35 0.95 4.71
CA GLY A 45 -3.68 2.11 5.30
C GLY A 45 -2.41 2.52 4.56
N TYR A 46 -1.67 1.56 4.02
CA TYR A 46 -0.47 1.82 3.24
C TYR A 46 -0.75 2.31 1.82
N LEU A 47 -1.80 1.80 1.16
CA LEU A 47 -2.14 2.12 -0.23
C LEU A 47 -3.01 3.38 -0.37
N MET A 48 -3.86 3.69 0.61
CA MET A 48 -4.77 4.84 0.55
C MET A 48 -4.09 6.19 0.30
N PRO A 49 -2.92 6.51 0.90
CA PRO A 49 -2.24 7.77 0.61
C PRO A 49 -1.89 7.99 -0.86
N ILE A 50 -1.75 6.90 -1.66
CA ILE A 50 -1.45 6.98 -3.09
C ILE A 50 -2.59 7.66 -3.86
N THR A 51 -3.83 7.51 -3.42
CA THR A 51 -4.99 8.13 -4.09
C THR A 51 -4.97 9.66 -3.97
N GLY A 52 -4.28 10.20 -2.96
CA GLY A 52 -4.11 11.65 -2.76
C GLY A 52 -3.28 12.36 -3.83
N PHE A 53 -2.51 11.62 -4.65
CA PHE A 53 -1.78 12.20 -5.79
C PHE A 53 -2.66 12.41 -7.03
N ILE A 54 -3.87 11.84 -7.05
CA ILE A 54 -4.80 11.99 -8.17
C ILE A 54 -5.66 13.23 -7.95
N GLN A 55 -5.52 14.20 -8.85
CA GLN A 55 -6.30 15.46 -8.82
C GLN A 55 -7.71 15.32 -9.41
N ASN A 56 -7.90 14.34 -10.30
CA ASN A 56 -9.22 14.06 -10.88
C ASN A 56 -10.03 13.21 -9.89
N GLU A 57 -11.10 13.78 -9.34
CA GLU A 57 -11.90 13.13 -8.30
C GLU A 57 -12.58 11.82 -8.78
N GLU A 58 -13.01 11.74 -10.04
CA GLU A 58 -13.61 10.51 -10.60
C GLU A 58 -12.57 9.39 -10.65
N LEU A 59 -11.36 9.66 -11.14
CA LEU A 59 -10.28 8.67 -11.18
C LEU A 59 -9.82 8.27 -9.77
N LYS A 60 -9.83 9.21 -8.83
CA LYS A 60 -9.49 8.96 -7.43
C LYS A 60 -10.51 8.03 -6.77
N GLU A 61 -11.79 8.24 -7.02
CA GLU A 61 -12.87 7.37 -6.54
C GLU A 61 -12.75 5.96 -7.15
N VAL A 62 -12.55 5.88 -8.46
CA VAL A 62 -12.33 4.59 -9.16
C VAL A 62 -11.13 3.85 -8.56
N LEU A 63 -9.99 4.52 -8.36
CA LEU A 63 -8.80 3.90 -7.78
C LEU A 63 -9.05 3.44 -6.33
N THR A 64 -9.73 4.26 -5.52
CA THR A 64 -10.07 3.92 -4.14
C THR A 64 -10.88 2.64 -4.08
N ASN A 65 -11.93 2.54 -4.90
CA ASN A 65 -12.80 1.36 -4.99
C ASN A 65 -12.03 0.11 -5.46
N VAL A 66 -11.12 0.27 -6.43
CA VAL A 66 -10.27 -0.83 -6.92
C VAL A 66 -9.33 -1.34 -5.82
N ILE A 67 -8.70 -0.44 -5.06
CA ILE A 67 -7.81 -0.82 -3.96
C ILE A 67 -8.59 -1.61 -2.90
N GLU A 68 -9.74 -1.09 -2.45
CA GLU A 68 -10.56 -1.75 -1.44
C GLU A 68 -11.04 -3.13 -1.88
N SER A 69 -11.52 -3.24 -3.13
CA SER A 69 -11.95 -4.52 -3.72
C SER A 69 -10.80 -5.52 -3.77
N LYS A 70 -9.61 -5.11 -4.24
CA LYS A 70 -8.45 -6.00 -4.37
C LYS A 70 -7.90 -6.48 -3.04
N VAL A 71 -7.86 -5.61 -2.03
CA VAL A 71 -7.43 -6.00 -0.69
C VAL A 71 -8.45 -6.96 -0.08
N THR A 72 -9.74 -6.71 -0.25
CA THR A 72 -10.79 -7.61 0.23
C THR A 72 -10.68 -8.99 -0.42
N GLU A 73 -10.50 -9.07 -1.74
CA GLU A 73 -10.29 -10.33 -2.46
C GLU A 73 -9.07 -11.10 -1.95
N SER A 74 -7.95 -10.40 -1.75
CA SER A 74 -6.65 -11.02 -1.39
C SER A 74 -6.57 -11.45 0.08
N CYS A 75 -7.27 -10.74 0.97
CA CYS A 75 -7.23 -11.01 2.41
C CYS A 75 -8.45 -11.78 2.92
N SER A 76 -9.52 -11.97 2.13
CA SER A 76 -10.71 -12.73 2.54
C SER A 76 -10.66 -14.23 2.18
N MET A 77 -9.72 -14.66 1.33
CA MET A 77 -9.38 -16.09 1.13
C MET A 77 -8.44 -16.59 2.23
#